data_AF-A0A2J4GA59-F1
#
_entry.id   AF-A0A2J4GA59-F1
#
_cell.length_a   1.000
_cell.length_b   1.000
_cell.length_c   1.000
_cell.angle_alpha   90.00
_cell.angle_beta   90.00
_cell.angle_gamma   90.00
#
_symmetry.space_group_name_H-M   'P 1'
#
loop_
_entity.id
_entity.type
_entity.pdbx_description
1 polymer ?
#
loop_
_entity_poly.entity_id
_entity_poly.type
_entity_poly.pdbx_seq_one_letter_code
_entity_poly.pdbx_strand_id
1 'polypeptide(L)'
;MVTDNGSADGSFEAIKRLIEGRRPSGIRVKLVRLERNYGFAGGVNRGYAARDPDSRYLVLLNNDAVPYPDSLGRMVEVLESNEGLAAAQRVIVRYGNPGVVDSAGGFLDGFLFSHQAFKGLGTSSARRGFDATYAEGSYSVYRVDYLRRALKTGERLFYDFMFAYYDDSYLGLKLWNGGFASLQCHGWWRSTGGARRLEGLGLASSTSLSGTGSL
;
A
#
# COMPACT_ATOMS: atom_id res chain seq x y z
N MET A 1 1.33 10.53 12.18
CA MET A 1 0.57 9.83 13.25
C MET A 1 1.38 8.63 13.67
N VAL A 2 1.38 8.29 14.95
CA VAL A 2 2.03 7.10 15.49
C VAL A 2 1.00 6.36 16.34
N THR A 3 0.81 5.08 16.08
CA THR A 3 -0.07 4.21 16.87
C THR A 3 0.81 3.25 17.66
N ASP A 4 0.91 3.48 18.97
CA ASP A 4 1.53 2.53 19.89
C ASP A 4 0.55 1.36 20.12
N ASN A 5 0.90 0.20 19.58
CA ASN A 5 0.04 -0.98 19.55
C ASN A 5 0.15 -1.82 20.85
N GLY A 6 0.04 -1.14 22.00
CA GLY A 6 0.11 -1.78 23.32
C GLY A 6 1.53 -2.22 23.71
N SER A 7 2.55 -1.40 23.47
CA SER A 7 3.92 -1.71 23.86
C SER A 7 4.07 -1.72 25.39
N ALA A 8 4.83 -2.69 25.92
CA ALA A 8 5.06 -2.87 27.36
C ALA A 8 6.49 -2.53 27.82
N ASP A 9 7.35 -2.08 26.90
CA ASP A 9 8.78 -1.85 27.10
C ASP A 9 9.13 -0.37 27.34
N GLY A 10 8.13 0.50 27.51
CA GLY A 10 8.31 1.94 27.65
C GLY A 10 8.42 2.70 26.32
N SER A 11 8.23 2.04 25.16
CA SER A 11 8.26 2.68 23.84
C SER A 11 7.32 3.89 23.73
N PHE A 12 6.10 3.79 24.28
CA PHE A 12 5.15 4.91 24.28
C PHE A 12 5.72 6.18 24.91
N GLU A 13 6.30 6.07 26.12
CA GLU A 13 6.86 7.22 26.83
C GLU A 13 8.14 7.74 26.16
N ALA A 14 8.93 6.86 25.55
CA ALA A 14 10.10 7.26 24.76
C ALA A 14 9.68 8.08 23.52
N ILE A 15 8.68 7.62 22.76
CA ILE A 15 8.16 8.30 21.58
C ILE A 15 7.53 9.64 21.96
N LYS A 16 6.71 9.67 23.02
CA LYS A 16 6.10 10.90 23.53
C LYS A 16 7.15 11.96 23.85
N ARG A 17 8.17 11.60 24.63
CA ARG A 17 9.30 12.51 24.96
C ARG A 17 10.05 12.99 23.71
N LEU A 18 10.26 12.12 22.72
CA LEU A 18 10.92 12.48 21.47
C LEU A 18 10.13 13.55 20.69
N ILE A 19 8.81 13.38 20.58
CA ILE A 19 7.92 14.32 19.89
C ILE A 19 7.90 15.67 20.63
N GLU A 20 7.73 15.64 21.95
CA GLU A 20 7.70 16.84 22.80
C GLU A 20 9.04 17.58 22.83
N GLY A 21 10.16 16.87 22.75
CA GLY A 21 11.50 17.46 22.75
C GLY A 21 11.92 18.04 21.41
N ARG A 22 11.50 17.45 20.28
CA ARG A 22 11.86 17.95 18.94
C ARG A 22 10.94 19.06 18.42
N ARG A 23 9.65 19.05 18.81
CA ARG A 23 8.60 19.99 18.33
C ARG A 23 8.82 20.46 16.88
N PRO A 24 8.81 19.55 15.89
CA PRO A 24 9.02 19.94 14.50
C PRO A 24 7.97 20.97 14.08
N SER A 25 8.42 22.19 13.77
CA SER A 25 7.54 23.27 13.35
C SER A 25 6.82 22.88 12.06
N GLY A 26 5.51 23.13 12.01
CA GLY A 26 4.69 22.81 10.84
C GLY A 26 4.31 21.34 10.67
N ILE A 27 4.73 20.43 11.56
CA ILE A 27 4.34 19.01 11.51
C ILE A 27 3.41 18.68 12.68
N ARG A 28 2.15 18.32 12.37
CA ARG A 28 1.21 17.83 13.37
C ARG A 28 1.44 16.34 13.61
N VAL A 29 1.86 16.00 14.84
CA VAL A 29 2.02 14.60 15.26
C VAL A 29 0.89 14.20 16.20
N LYS A 30 0.09 13.22 15.78
CA LYS A 30 -0.91 12.55 16.63
C LYS A 30 -0.31 11.24 17.14
N LEU A 31 -0.29 11.06 18.46
CA LEU A 31 0.13 9.82 19.11
C LEU A 31 -1.11 9.13 19.68
N VAL A 32 -1.32 7.87 19.32
CA VAL A 32 -2.46 7.04 19.76
C VAL A 32 -1.91 5.87 20.55
N ARG A 33 -2.33 5.71 21.82
CA ARG A 33 -1.98 4.56 22.65
C ARG A 33 -3.11 3.56 22.63
N LEU A 34 -2.80 2.30 22.36
CA LEU A 34 -3.76 1.21 22.44
C LEU A 34 -3.58 0.44 23.76
N GLU A 35 -4.67 -0.10 24.29
CA GLU A 35 -4.66 -0.84 25.57
C GLU A 35 -3.99 -2.21 25.49
N ARG A 36 -3.85 -2.77 24.28
CA ARG A 36 -3.22 -4.06 24.00
C ARG A 36 -2.80 -4.13 22.53
N ASN A 37 -2.05 -5.18 22.19
CA ASN A 37 -1.66 -5.46 20.81
C ASN A 37 -2.85 -5.99 20.00
N TYR A 38 -3.25 -5.23 18.98
CA TYR A 38 -4.33 -5.55 18.06
C TYR A 38 -3.86 -6.21 16.75
N GLY A 39 -2.59 -6.61 16.69
CA GLY A 39 -1.94 -7.03 15.46
C GLY A 39 -1.66 -5.84 14.53
N PHE A 40 -1.01 -6.12 13.40
CA PHE A 40 -0.73 -5.12 12.37
C PHE A 40 -2.03 -4.49 11.84
N ALA A 41 -2.99 -5.32 11.39
CA ALA A 41 -4.22 -4.82 10.80
C ALA A 41 -5.04 -3.98 11.77
N GLY A 42 -5.19 -4.45 13.01
CA GLY A 42 -5.95 -3.76 14.03
C GLY A 42 -5.28 -2.44 14.47
N GLY A 43 -3.95 -2.40 14.56
CA GLY A 43 -3.19 -1.19 14.82
C GLY A 43 -3.32 -0.15 13.69
N VAL A 44 -3.16 -0.60 12.44
CA VAL A 44 -3.32 0.26 11.25
C VAL A 44 -4.75 0.77 11.14
N ASN A 45 -5.77 -0.06 11.37
CA ASN A 45 -7.18 0.34 11.34
C ASN A 45 -7.49 1.47 12.32
N ARG A 46 -6.95 1.40 13.55
CA ARG A 46 -7.14 2.44 14.58
C ARG A 46 -6.40 3.72 14.21
N GLY A 47 -5.21 3.59 13.62
CA GLY A 47 -4.53 4.72 13.00
C GLY A 47 -5.39 5.35 11.91
N TYR A 48 -5.81 4.56 10.91
CA TYR A 48 -6.65 5.00 9.81
C TYR A 48 -7.90 5.73 10.32
N ALA A 49 -8.67 5.14 11.23
CA ALA A 49 -9.86 5.78 11.81
C ALA A 49 -9.56 7.09 12.56
N ALA A 50 -8.35 7.23 13.12
CA ALA A 50 -7.92 8.43 13.84
C ALA A 50 -7.24 9.49 12.95
N ARG A 51 -7.09 9.25 11.64
CA ARG A 51 -6.49 10.20 10.69
C ARG A 51 -7.30 11.50 10.58
N ASP A 52 -6.68 12.53 10.01
CA ASP A 52 -7.40 13.76 9.66
C ASP A 52 -8.40 13.46 8.53
N PRO A 53 -9.70 13.79 8.66
CA PRO A 53 -10.72 13.51 7.64
C PRO A 53 -10.37 14.02 6.23
N ASP A 54 -9.58 15.10 6.16
CA ASP A 54 -9.16 15.78 4.93
C ASP A 54 -7.87 15.22 4.32
N SER A 55 -7.31 14.15 4.91
CA SER A 55 -6.12 13.48 4.38
C SER A 55 -6.40 12.94 2.97
N ARG A 56 -5.71 13.47 1.95
CA ARG A 56 -5.78 12.98 0.56
C ARG A 56 -5.01 11.67 0.37
N TYR A 57 -3.92 11.50 1.12
CA TYR A 57 -3.03 10.36 1.05
C TYR A 57 -2.91 9.66 2.41
N LEU A 58 -2.85 8.33 2.37
CA LEU A 58 -2.47 7.49 3.50
C LEU A 58 -1.08 6.93 3.21
N VAL A 59 -0.17 7.05 4.17
CA VAL A 59 1.13 6.40 4.12
C VAL A 59 1.14 5.29 5.17
N LEU A 60 1.43 4.07 4.74
CA LEU A 60 1.83 3.00 5.64
C LEU A 60 3.35 3.02 5.73
N LEU A 61 3.88 2.97 6.94
CA LEU A 61 5.31 2.97 7.21
C LEU A 61 5.56 2.19 8.50
N ASN A 62 6.33 1.11 8.40
CA ASN A 62 6.77 0.38 9.58
C ASN A 62 7.77 1.19 10.40
N ASN A 63 7.80 0.94 11.71
CA ASN A 63 8.69 1.64 12.65
C ASN A 63 10.17 1.28 12.49
N ASP A 64 10.49 0.19 11.80
CA ASP A 64 11.84 -0.27 11.47
C ASP A 64 12.30 0.11 10.05
N ALA A 65 11.45 0.81 9.29
CA ALA A 65 11.77 1.29 7.95
C ALA A 65 12.42 2.68 8.01
N VAL A 66 13.49 2.86 7.22
CA VAL A 66 14.19 4.16 7.08
C VAL A 66 13.95 4.70 5.67
N PRO A 67 13.01 5.66 5.49
CA PRO A 67 12.72 6.21 4.17
C PRO A 67 13.85 7.10 3.67
N TYR A 68 14.16 7.02 2.38
CA TYR A 68 15.00 8.03 1.72
C TYR A 68 14.28 9.39 1.71
N PRO A 69 14.99 10.53 1.86
CA PRO A 69 14.36 11.85 2.00
C PRO A 69 13.27 12.18 0.96
N ASP A 70 13.51 11.86 -0.32
CA ASP A 70 12.59 12.23 -1.42
C ASP A 70 11.59 11.13 -1.77
N SER A 71 11.63 9.99 -1.07
CA SER A 71 10.88 8.79 -1.44
C SER A 71 9.37 9.03 -1.44
N LEU A 72 8.86 9.72 -0.42
CA LEU A 72 7.43 10.03 -0.29
C LEU A 72 6.97 10.97 -1.40
N GLY A 73 7.69 12.08 -1.61
CA GLY A 73 7.35 13.07 -2.64
C GLY A 73 7.24 12.42 -4.02
N ARG A 74 8.20 11.55 -4.37
CA ARG A 74 8.20 10.82 -5.64
C ARG A 74 7.02 9.84 -5.79
N MET A 75 6.63 9.16 -4.71
CA MET A 75 5.44 8.28 -4.76
C MET A 75 4.16 9.08 -4.92
N VAL A 76 4.06 10.24 -4.26
CA VAL A 76 2.92 11.16 -4.43
C VAL A 76 2.88 11.74 -5.84
N GLU A 77 4.01 12.18 -6.40
CA GLU A 77 4.10 12.64 -7.80
C GLU A 77 3.60 11.59 -8.79
N VAL A 78 3.97 10.33 -8.58
CA VAL A 78 3.49 9.21 -9.40
C VAL A 78 1.98 9.08 -9.32
N LEU A 79 1.41 9.13 -8.11
CA LEU A 79 -0.04 9.08 -7.94
C LEU A 79 -0.70 10.29 -8.62
N GLU A 80 -0.23 11.52 -8.41
CA GLU A 80 -0.77 12.74 -9.03
C GLU A 80 -0.68 12.74 -10.55
N SER A 81 0.31 12.05 -11.13
CA SER A 81 0.48 11.95 -12.59
C SER A 81 -0.45 10.93 -13.28
N ASN A 82 -1.11 10.05 -12.52
CA ASN A 82 -1.94 8.99 -13.07
C ASN A 82 -3.17 8.70 -12.18
N GLU A 83 -4.33 9.18 -12.61
CA GLU A 83 -5.61 8.97 -11.92
C GLU A 83 -6.06 7.50 -11.88
N GLY A 84 -5.46 6.59 -12.65
CA GLY A 84 -5.76 5.15 -12.55
C GLY A 84 -5.15 4.46 -11.32
N LEU A 85 -4.20 5.11 -10.65
CA LEU A 85 -3.43 4.50 -9.55
C LEU A 85 -4.04 4.81 -8.18
N ALA A 86 -4.41 3.76 -7.44
CA ALA A 86 -4.80 3.85 -6.03
C ALA A 86 -3.60 3.89 -5.10
N ALA A 87 -2.50 3.21 -5.46
CA ALA A 87 -1.37 3.02 -4.57
C ALA A 87 -0.04 3.05 -5.32
N ALA A 88 1.01 3.49 -4.62
CA ALA A 88 2.38 3.51 -5.09
C ALA A 88 3.32 2.96 -4.00
N GLN A 89 4.28 2.16 -4.42
CA GLN A 89 5.37 1.68 -3.58
C GLN A 89 6.69 1.71 -4.36
N ARG A 90 7.79 2.05 -3.69
CA ARG A 90 9.15 1.93 -4.24
C ARG A 90 9.82 0.65 -3.79
N VAL A 91 10.93 0.30 -4.46
CA VAL A 91 11.82 -0.76 -3.97
C VAL A 91 12.30 -0.42 -2.56
N ILE A 92 12.05 -1.32 -1.62
CA ILE A 92 12.61 -1.34 -0.27
C ILE A 92 13.79 -2.30 -0.31
N VAL A 93 14.91 -1.87 0.24
CA VAL A 93 16.17 -2.63 0.27
C VAL A 93 16.50 -3.03 1.71
N ARG A 94 17.27 -4.10 1.88
CA ARG A 94 17.69 -4.54 3.22
C ARG A 94 18.60 -3.49 3.87
N TYR A 95 18.33 -3.12 5.12
CA TYR A 95 19.08 -2.08 5.84
C TYR A 95 20.60 -2.34 5.88
N GLY A 96 21.01 -3.58 6.17
CA GLY A 96 22.43 -3.97 6.20
C GLY A 96 23.02 -4.41 4.85
N ASN A 97 22.21 -4.50 3.80
CA ASN A 97 22.66 -4.90 2.46
C ASN A 97 21.78 -4.24 1.38
N PRO A 98 22.03 -2.96 1.05
CA PRO A 98 21.19 -2.20 0.12
C PRO A 98 21.25 -2.72 -1.32
N GLY A 99 22.14 -3.67 -1.63
CA GLY A 99 22.19 -4.36 -2.91
C GLY A 99 21.08 -5.39 -3.11
N VAL A 100 20.33 -5.73 -2.05
CA VAL A 100 19.29 -6.77 -2.06
C VAL A 100 17.92 -6.17 -1.82
N VAL A 101 16.95 -6.55 -2.65
CA VAL A 101 15.54 -6.18 -2.50
C VAL A 101 14.94 -6.89 -1.29
N ASP A 102 14.33 -6.13 -0.39
CA ASP A 102 13.55 -6.64 0.72
C ASP A 102 12.07 -6.77 0.35
N SER A 103 11.54 -5.72 -0.30
CA SER A 103 10.16 -5.67 -0.79
C SER A 103 10.07 -4.74 -2.01
N ALA A 104 9.18 -5.07 -2.94
CA ALA A 104 8.85 -4.22 -4.08
C ALA A 104 7.36 -4.33 -4.42
N GLY A 105 6.51 -4.63 -3.43
CA GLY A 105 5.13 -5.04 -3.66
C GLY A 105 5.06 -6.47 -4.16
N GLY A 106 3.88 -6.86 -4.63
CA GLY A 106 3.69 -8.21 -5.15
C GLY A 106 2.53 -8.34 -6.12
N PHE A 107 2.42 -9.53 -6.68
CA PHE A 107 1.34 -9.91 -7.57
C PHE A 107 0.66 -11.17 -7.07
N LEU A 108 -0.63 -11.26 -7.37
CA LEU A 108 -1.38 -12.50 -7.27
C LEU A 108 -1.46 -13.12 -8.66
N ASP A 109 -1.16 -14.40 -8.78
CA ASP A 109 -1.34 -15.12 -10.04
C ASP A 109 -2.82 -15.52 -10.26
N GLY A 110 -3.11 -16.19 -11.38
CA GLY A 110 -4.45 -16.64 -11.71
C GLY A 110 -5.07 -17.65 -10.72
N PHE A 111 -4.26 -18.24 -9.84
CA PHE A 111 -4.70 -19.12 -8.76
C PHE A 111 -4.77 -18.40 -7.40
N LEU A 112 -4.59 -17.07 -7.40
CA LEU A 112 -4.51 -16.22 -6.21
C LEU A 112 -3.33 -16.53 -5.29
N PHE A 113 -2.28 -17.20 -5.79
CA PHE A 113 -1.05 -17.31 -5.04
C PHE A 113 -0.31 -15.99 -5.04
N SER A 114 0.23 -15.64 -3.88
CA SER A 114 0.93 -14.39 -3.66
C SER A 114 2.42 -14.54 -3.89
N HIS A 115 2.96 -13.65 -4.72
CA HIS A 115 4.37 -13.61 -5.09
C HIS A 115 4.95 -12.24 -4.75
N GLN A 116 5.95 -12.21 -3.87
CA GLN A 116 6.68 -10.99 -3.54
C GLN A 116 7.66 -10.67 -4.66
N ALA A 117 7.48 -9.52 -5.31
CA ALA A 117 8.26 -9.16 -6.49
C ALA A 117 9.73 -8.92 -6.12
N PHE A 118 10.63 -9.61 -6.82
CA PHE A 118 12.09 -9.45 -6.72
C PHE A 118 12.72 -9.68 -5.34
N LYS A 119 11.97 -10.14 -4.35
CA LYS A 119 12.47 -10.31 -2.98
C LYS A 119 13.69 -11.22 -2.95
N GLY A 120 14.74 -10.77 -2.27
CA GLY A 120 16.01 -11.51 -2.16
C GLY A 120 16.90 -11.43 -3.41
N LEU A 121 16.43 -10.84 -4.51
CA LEU A 121 17.25 -10.60 -5.69
C LEU A 121 18.03 -9.29 -5.57
N GLY A 122 18.99 -9.11 -6.47
CA GLY A 122 19.73 -7.86 -6.58
C GLY A 122 18.82 -6.69 -7.00
N THR A 123 19.12 -5.49 -6.53
CA THR A 123 18.36 -4.27 -6.93
C THR A 123 18.37 -4.00 -8.43
N SER A 124 19.33 -4.59 -9.16
CA SER A 124 19.37 -4.59 -10.62
C SER A 124 18.15 -5.25 -11.28
N SER A 125 17.48 -6.18 -10.58
CA SER A 125 16.27 -6.85 -11.06
C SER A 125 15.03 -5.95 -11.01
N ALA A 126 14.99 -4.99 -10.08
CA ALA A 126 13.85 -4.10 -9.84
C ALA A 126 14.06 -2.69 -10.44
N ARG A 127 14.71 -2.58 -11.61
CA ARG A 127 15.06 -1.32 -12.28
C ARG A 127 13.92 -0.64 -13.03
N ARG A 128 12.81 -1.34 -13.26
CA ARG A 128 11.64 -0.81 -13.97
C ARG A 128 10.42 -0.93 -13.09
N GLY A 129 9.56 0.09 -13.17
CA GLY A 129 8.23 0.04 -12.58
C GLY A 129 7.38 -1.05 -13.23
N PHE A 130 6.45 -1.62 -12.47
CA PHE A 130 5.47 -2.58 -12.96
C PHE A 130 4.16 -2.44 -12.19
N ASP A 131 3.05 -2.77 -12.86
CA ASP A 131 1.74 -2.81 -12.23
C ASP A 131 1.69 -3.97 -11.23
N ALA A 132 1.56 -3.63 -9.96
CA ALA A 132 1.50 -4.58 -8.86
C ALA A 132 0.03 -4.92 -8.55
N THR A 133 -0.22 -6.16 -8.13
CA THR A 133 -1.55 -6.48 -7.57
C THR A 133 -1.73 -5.77 -6.23
N TYR A 134 -0.66 -5.65 -5.44
CA TYR A 134 -0.68 -4.96 -4.17
C TYR A 134 0.65 -4.28 -3.85
N ALA A 135 0.57 -3.16 -3.13
CA ALA A 135 1.68 -2.57 -2.40
C ALA A 135 1.73 -3.16 -0.98
N GLU A 136 2.94 -3.31 -0.44
CA GLU A 136 3.19 -3.82 0.91
C GLU A 136 3.17 -2.71 1.96
N GLY A 137 2.67 -3.02 3.16
CA GLY A 137 2.47 -2.07 4.26
C GLY A 137 3.76 -1.58 4.94
N SER A 138 4.92 -2.12 4.55
CA SER A 138 6.23 -1.72 5.06
C SER A 138 6.58 -0.27 4.71
N TYR A 139 6.34 0.14 3.46
CA TYR A 139 6.35 1.55 3.06
C TYR A 139 5.59 1.77 1.73
N SER A 140 4.39 2.30 1.82
CA SER A 140 3.50 2.51 0.66
C SER A 140 2.60 3.73 0.84
N VAL A 141 2.13 4.28 -0.28
CA VAL A 141 1.24 5.46 -0.33
C VAL A 141 -0.04 5.09 -1.05
N TYR A 142 -1.18 5.45 -0.48
CA TYR A 142 -2.52 5.21 -1.03
C TYR A 142 -3.31 6.50 -1.15
N ARG A 143 -4.16 6.59 -2.18
CA ARG A 143 -5.21 7.61 -2.32
C ARG A 143 -6.39 7.27 -1.40
N VAL A 144 -6.73 8.16 -0.48
CA VAL A 144 -7.76 7.90 0.56
C VAL A 144 -9.16 7.79 -0.04
N ASP A 145 -9.48 8.56 -1.07
CA ASP A 145 -10.74 8.48 -1.79
C ASP A 145 -10.88 7.13 -2.54
N TYR A 146 -9.79 6.55 -3.03
CA TYR A 146 -9.81 5.27 -3.75
C TYR A 146 -10.00 4.12 -2.74
N LEU A 147 -9.32 4.20 -1.60
CA LEU A 147 -9.56 3.30 -0.45
C LEU A 147 -11.03 3.32 -0.03
N ARG A 148 -11.62 4.52 0.17
CA ARG A 148 -13.03 4.68 0.56
C ARG A 148 -13.99 4.07 -0.47
N ARG A 149 -13.74 4.29 -1.76
CA ARG A 149 -14.55 3.76 -2.88
C ARG A 149 -14.48 2.24 -2.98
N ALA A 150 -13.28 1.67 -2.86
CA ALA A 150 -13.04 0.23 -3.05
C ALA A 150 -13.47 -0.63 -1.86
N LEU A 151 -13.19 -0.18 -0.63
CA LEU A 151 -13.38 -1.00 0.56
C LEU A 151 -14.83 -1.02 1.04
N LYS A 152 -15.52 0.12 1.02
CA LYS A 152 -16.90 0.26 1.56
C LYS A 152 -17.07 -0.25 3.00
N THR A 153 -15.98 -0.26 3.77
CA THR A 153 -15.88 -0.73 5.17
C THR A 153 -15.96 0.41 6.19
N GLY A 154 -16.26 1.63 5.75
CA GLY A 154 -16.20 2.83 6.59
C GLY A 154 -14.75 3.20 6.93
N GLU A 155 -14.45 3.28 8.22
CA GLU A 155 -13.13 3.70 8.74
C GLU A 155 -12.19 2.51 9.04
N ARG A 156 -12.30 1.42 8.28
CA ARG A 156 -11.43 0.24 8.41
C ARG A 156 -10.69 -0.03 7.10
N LEU A 157 -9.38 -0.13 7.16
CA LEU A 157 -8.54 -0.46 6.01
C LEU A 157 -8.50 -1.97 5.76
N PHE A 158 -8.39 -2.75 6.85
CA PHE A 158 -8.22 -4.19 6.87
C PHE A 158 -9.32 -4.88 7.69
N TYR A 159 -9.45 -6.20 7.54
CA TYR A 159 -10.31 -6.98 8.43
C TYR A 159 -9.57 -7.30 9.74
N ASP A 160 -10.24 -7.11 10.88
CA ASP A 160 -9.61 -7.29 12.19
C ASP A 160 -9.18 -8.75 12.48
N PHE A 161 -9.71 -9.74 11.75
CA PHE A 161 -9.28 -11.14 11.89
C PHE A 161 -7.87 -11.38 11.32
N MET A 162 -7.39 -10.51 10.43
CA MET A 162 -6.03 -10.56 9.88
C MET A 162 -5.07 -9.97 10.92
N PHE A 163 -4.76 -10.70 11.99
CA PHE A 163 -3.87 -10.20 13.05
C PHE A 163 -2.57 -9.62 12.46
N ALA A 164 -1.94 -10.36 11.53
CA ALA A 164 -0.89 -9.89 10.64
C ALA A 164 -0.91 -10.73 9.37
N TYR A 165 -0.34 -10.21 8.28
CA TYR A 165 -0.23 -10.84 6.97
C TYR A 165 -1.56 -10.97 6.21
N TYR A 166 -1.44 -11.12 4.88
CA TYR A 166 -2.53 -11.16 3.89
C TYR A 166 -3.35 -9.87 3.74
N ASP A 167 -3.13 -8.91 4.63
CA ASP A 167 -3.73 -7.58 4.65
C ASP A 167 -3.42 -6.79 3.36
N ASP A 168 -2.15 -6.78 2.95
CA ASP A 168 -1.69 -6.09 1.73
C ASP A 168 -2.32 -6.67 0.45
N SER A 169 -2.25 -8.00 0.28
CA SER A 169 -2.77 -8.67 -0.93
C SER A 169 -4.29 -8.58 -1.02
N TYR A 170 -4.97 -8.67 0.11
CA TYR A 170 -6.42 -8.48 0.16
C TYR A 170 -6.81 -7.03 -0.17
N LEU A 171 -6.10 -6.04 0.39
CA LEU A 171 -6.32 -4.63 0.07
C LEU A 171 -6.10 -4.37 -1.42
N GLY A 172 -5.03 -4.93 -2.00
CA GLY A 172 -4.77 -4.89 -3.43
C GLY A 172 -5.93 -5.45 -4.26
N LEU A 173 -6.43 -6.64 -3.93
CA LEU A 173 -7.60 -7.22 -4.61
C LEU A 173 -8.84 -6.33 -4.55
N LYS A 174 -9.09 -5.70 -3.40
CA LYS A 174 -10.23 -4.77 -3.27
C LYS A 174 -10.07 -3.55 -4.16
N LEU A 175 -8.87 -2.97 -4.22
CA LEU A 175 -8.55 -1.84 -5.10
C LEU A 175 -8.70 -2.24 -6.57
N TRP A 176 -8.17 -3.39 -6.96
CA TRP A 176 -8.32 -3.96 -8.31
C TRP A 176 -9.78 -4.20 -8.69
N ASN A 177 -10.56 -4.82 -7.81
CA ASN A 177 -12.01 -5.01 -8.02
C ASN A 177 -12.79 -3.69 -8.05
N GLY A 178 -12.23 -2.63 -7.46
CA GLY A 178 -12.74 -1.25 -7.56
C GLY A 178 -12.36 -0.52 -8.85
N GLY A 179 -11.58 -1.15 -9.73
CA GLY A 179 -11.10 -0.58 -11.00
C GLY A 179 -9.83 0.25 -10.87
N PHE A 180 -9.05 0.07 -9.79
CA PHE A 180 -7.82 0.82 -9.56
C PHE A 180 -6.59 -0.08 -9.53
N ALA A 181 -5.47 0.43 -10.04
CA ALA A 181 -4.20 -0.30 -10.02
C ALA A 181 -3.30 0.16 -8.86
N SER A 182 -2.37 -0.72 -8.46
CA SER A 182 -1.22 -0.36 -7.62
C SER A 182 0.02 -0.37 -8.49
N LEU A 183 0.94 0.57 -8.28
CA LEU A 183 2.18 0.65 -9.06
C LEU A 183 3.39 0.44 -8.15
N GLN A 184 4.25 -0.51 -8.53
CA GLN A 184 5.63 -0.47 -8.11
C GLN A 184 6.35 0.57 -8.98
N CYS A 185 6.94 1.58 -8.36
CA CYS A 185 7.69 2.61 -9.05
C CYS A 185 9.19 2.51 -8.76
N HIS A 186 10.00 2.50 -9.83
CA HIS A 186 11.45 2.65 -9.74
C HIS A 186 11.88 4.11 -9.93
N GLY A 187 13.07 4.46 -9.45
CA GLY A 187 13.62 5.81 -9.55
C GLY A 187 13.91 6.25 -10.99
N TRP A 188 13.38 7.45 -11.32
CA TRP A 188 13.45 8.26 -12.55
C TRP A 188 12.49 7.83 -13.67
N TRP A 189 11.36 8.54 -13.75
CA TRP A 189 10.48 8.53 -14.92
C TRP A 189 10.51 9.90 -15.59
N ARG A 190 10.74 9.93 -16.92
CA ARG A 190 10.32 11.03 -17.77
C ARG A 190 8.92 10.69 -18.25
N SER A 191 7.95 11.55 -17.93
CA SER A 191 6.58 11.50 -18.45
C SER A 191 6.58 11.32 -19.97
N THR A 192 6.21 10.13 -20.45
CA THR A 192 5.58 9.98 -21.76
C THR A 192 4.11 9.68 -21.51
N GLY A 193 3.27 10.71 -21.67
CA GLY A 193 1.83 10.62 -21.51
C GLY A 193 1.24 9.45 -22.28
N GLY A 194 0.29 8.78 -21.64
CA GLY A 194 -0.43 7.65 -22.24
C GLY A 194 -0.98 6.74 -21.16
N ALA A 195 -2.09 7.14 -20.55
CA ALA A 195 -2.94 6.22 -19.80
C ALA A 195 -3.36 5.08 -20.74
N ARG A 196 -2.77 3.89 -20.59
CA ARG A 196 -3.38 2.68 -21.14
C ARG A 196 -4.37 2.18 -20.10
N ARG A 197 -5.65 2.34 -20.43
CA ARG A 197 -6.74 1.60 -19.81
C ARG A 197 -6.40 0.11 -19.86
N LEU A 198 -6.59 -0.60 -18.75
CA LEU A 198 -6.61 -2.06 -18.70
C LEU A 198 -7.89 -2.58 -19.37
N GLU A 199 -7.96 -2.46 -20.70
CA GLU A 199 -8.89 -3.25 -21.52
C GLU A 199 -8.05 -4.37 -22.15
N GLY A 200 -7.98 -5.51 -21.47
CA GLY A 200 -7.07 -6.58 -21.89
C GLY A 200 -6.96 -7.80 -20.98
N LEU A 201 -8.04 -8.19 -20.29
CA LEU A 201 -8.21 -9.56 -19.85
C LEU A 201 -9.55 -10.03 -20.42
N GLY A 202 -9.49 -10.60 -21.62
CA GLY A 202 -10.61 -11.21 -22.29
C GLY A 202 -11.11 -12.40 -21.48
N LEU A 203 -12.13 -12.17 -20.65
CA LEU A 203 -13.12 -13.20 -20.37
C LEU A 203 -14.00 -13.26 -21.61
N ALA A 204 -13.83 -14.33 -22.39
CA ALA A 204 -14.72 -14.65 -23.49
C ALA A 204 -16.16 -14.64 -22.97
N SER A 205 -16.92 -13.64 -23.41
CA SER A 205 -18.36 -13.58 -23.24
C SER A 205 -18.98 -14.77 -23.94
N SER A 206 -19.80 -15.50 -23.20
CA SER A 206 -20.72 -16.54 -23.63
C SER A 206 -21.34 -16.26 -25.01
N THR A 207 -21.05 -17.12 -25.99
CA THR A 207 -21.88 -17.20 -27.19
C THR A 207 -23.14 -17.97 -26.85
N SER A 208 -24.25 -17.25 -26.78
CA SER A 208 -25.60 -17.79 -26.88
C SER A 208 -25.79 -18.45 -28.24
N LEU A 209 -26.10 -19.75 -28.26
CA LEU A 209 -26.76 -20.39 -29.38
C LEU A 209 -28.02 -21.08 -28.84
N SER A 210 -29.09 -20.29 -28.72
CA SER A 210 -30.46 -20.82 -28.74
C SER A 210 -30.80 -21.17 -30.18
N GLY A 211 -31.32 -22.39 -30.38
CA GLY A 211 -31.47 -23.00 -31.70
C GLY A 211 -32.72 -22.66 -32.48
N THR A 212 -32.77 -23.29 -33.66
CA THR A 212 -33.89 -23.59 -34.57
C THR A 212 -33.29 -24.64 -35.52
N GLY A 213 -33.81 -25.83 -35.84
CA GLY A 213 -35.15 -26.41 -35.89
C GLY A 213 -35.17 -27.31 -37.15
N SER A 214 -35.68 -28.55 -37.05
CA SER A 214 -36.23 -29.44 -38.12
C SER A 214 -35.50 -29.51 -39.49
N LEU A 215 -35.00 -30.65 -39.98
CA LEU A 215 -35.63 -31.95 -40.30
C LEU A 215 -34.52 -33.02 -40.42
#